data_AF-F4RM51-F1
#
_entry.id   AF-F4RM51-F1
#
_cell.length_a   1.000
_cell.length_b   1.000
_cell.length_c   1.000
_cell.angle_alpha   90.00
_cell.angle_beta   90.00
_cell.angle_gamma   90.00
#
_symmetry.space_group_name_H-M   'P 1'
#
loop_
_entity.id
_entity.type
_entity.pdbx_description
1 polymer ?
#
loop_
_entity_poly.entity_id
_entity_poly.type
_entity_poly.pdbx_seq_one_letter_code
_entity_poly.pdbx_strand_id
1 'polypeptide(L)'
;MLQRYASVAYYYEVFFNMINLIMSFINLIGILEDYNLHPRERIWALAVLKHLQGYLPNGDLIPICIDMSEGPICHAALQLYLTKGLNLLSATIAEAVIRLKFIDWLMFQFNNYEATKSSKFMVEIYDDFLQEGCPMQAGTFQSFLLRCAAHVGHKHVVDVEKGLAYMILHDYAEIYPTVREFMVVQKSQDASFKERCEFEDLFQDIRLVLKQATIGPFDKLITPFLKSENMNICNIKKAIDTMIHAKKDHQRWDISQSEETATAEAVLLQLLSRISVYIDGAESYLNGKVERNSHSCMLTVKMPESKGTSQQCVICMKPIYHKNNVVKLRHGINSKVHKKCLHDMSLHNCICHSSFKSSTCPLCTKR
;
A
#
# COMPACT_ATOMS: atom_id res chain seq x y z
N MET A 1 30.79 53.90 -37.89
CA MET A 1 31.48 52.62 -37.58
C MET A 1 31.07 52.07 -36.21
N LEU A 2 31.10 52.88 -35.13
CA LEU A 2 30.65 52.50 -33.77
C LEU A 2 29.19 51.98 -33.67
N GLN A 3 28.25 52.55 -34.44
CA GLN A 3 26.85 52.10 -34.46
C GLN A 3 26.66 50.68 -35.03
N ARG A 4 27.53 50.22 -35.95
CA ARG A 4 27.47 48.86 -36.50
C ARG A 4 28.05 47.83 -35.53
N TYR A 5 29.05 48.20 -34.72
CA TYR A 5 29.59 47.31 -33.69
C TYR A 5 28.63 47.13 -32.51
N ALA A 6 27.91 48.19 -32.11
CA ALA A 6 26.88 48.10 -31.08
C ALA A 6 25.72 47.19 -31.49
N SER A 7 25.30 47.21 -32.76
CA SER A 7 24.23 46.31 -33.22
C SER A 7 24.70 44.85 -33.22
N VAL A 8 25.92 44.57 -33.68
CA VAL A 8 26.47 43.21 -33.70
C VAL A 8 26.62 42.65 -32.28
N ALA A 9 27.15 43.43 -31.33
CA ALA A 9 27.27 42.99 -29.93
C ALA A 9 25.90 42.68 -29.30
N TYR A 10 24.89 43.52 -29.57
CA TYR A 10 23.51 43.29 -29.12
C TYR A 10 22.91 42.00 -29.71
N TYR A 11 23.12 41.74 -31.00
CA TYR A 11 22.67 40.48 -31.63
C TYR A 11 23.35 39.25 -31.03
N TYR A 12 24.66 39.32 -30.71
CA TYR A 12 25.37 38.23 -30.06
C TYR A 12 24.86 37.95 -28.65
N GLU A 13 24.58 38.98 -27.86
CA GLU A 13 24.05 38.82 -26.50
C GLU A 13 22.64 38.23 -26.51
N VAL A 14 21.77 38.71 -27.41
CA VAL A 14 20.42 38.15 -27.61
C VAL A 14 20.48 36.68 -28.05
N PHE A 15 21.35 36.36 -29.00
CA PHE A 15 21.53 35.00 -29.50
C PHE A 15 22.09 34.05 -28.44
N PHE A 16 23.06 34.50 -27.65
CA PHE A 16 23.65 33.71 -26.55
C PHE A 16 22.62 33.44 -25.44
N ASN A 17 21.83 34.45 -25.07
CA ASN A 17 20.74 34.30 -24.10
C ASN A 17 19.66 33.33 -24.61
N MET A 18 19.37 33.35 -25.92
CA MET A 18 18.43 32.42 -26.55
C MET A 18 18.94 30.98 -26.50
N ILE A 19 20.21 30.72 -26.84
CA ILE A 19 20.81 29.36 -26.74
C ILE A 19 20.77 28.86 -25.28
N ASN A 20 21.13 29.71 -24.31
CA ASN A 20 21.08 29.32 -22.90
C ASN A 20 19.66 28.98 -22.43
N LEU A 21 18.66 29.72 -22.92
CA LEU A 21 17.25 29.43 -22.66
C LEU A 21 16.84 28.08 -23.27
N ILE A 22 17.20 27.83 -24.53
CA ILE A 22 16.98 26.54 -25.22
C ILE A 22 17.60 25.37 -24.45
N MET A 23 18.86 25.49 -24.05
CA MET A 23 19.55 24.46 -23.28
C MET A 23 18.93 24.28 -21.89
N SER A 24 18.45 25.35 -21.26
CA SER A 24 17.72 25.27 -19.99
C SER A 24 16.39 24.53 -20.15
N PHE A 25 15.69 24.73 -21.27
CA PHE A 25 14.48 24.00 -21.61
C PHE A 25 14.73 22.50 -21.79
N ILE A 26 15.75 22.13 -22.59
CA ILE A 26 16.13 20.74 -22.81
C ILE A 26 16.54 20.07 -21.49
N ASN A 27 17.35 20.76 -20.68
CA ASN A 27 17.75 20.26 -19.37
C ASN A 27 16.56 20.14 -18.42
N LEU A 28 15.60 21.06 -18.44
CA LEU A 28 14.41 20.97 -17.59
C LEU A 28 13.50 19.82 -18.03
N ILE A 29 13.35 19.56 -19.32
CA ILE A 29 12.64 18.38 -19.84
C ILE A 29 13.35 17.11 -19.38
N GLY A 30 14.67 17.03 -19.53
CA GLY A 30 15.47 15.91 -19.03
C GLY A 30 15.30 15.71 -17.51
N ILE A 31 15.32 16.79 -16.73
CA ILE A 31 15.05 16.73 -15.28
C ILE A 31 13.62 16.24 -15.01
N LEU A 32 12.62 16.67 -15.78
CA LEU A 32 11.23 16.26 -15.60
C LEU A 32 11.02 14.78 -15.94
N GLU A 33 11.77 14.26 -16.90
CA GLU A 33 11.77 12.85 -17.30
C GLU A 33 12.56 11.97 -16.30
N ASP A 34 13.72 12.43 -15.84
CA ASP A 34 14.64 11.64 -15.01
C ASP A 34 14.38 11.75 -13.50
N TYR A 35 13.82 12.85 -13.01
CA TYR A 35 13.55 13.03 -11.58
C TYR A 35 12.17 12.51 -11.17
N ASN A 36 12.15 11.89 -9.99
CA ASN A 36 10.96 11.36 -9.34
C ASN A 36 10.12 12.48 -8.67
N LEU A 37 9.78 13.51 -9.44
CA LEU A 37 8.95 14.63 -9.01
C LEU A 37 7.51 14.16 -8.75
N HIS A 38 6.83 14.81 -7.81
CA HIS A 38 5.42 14.52 -7.59
C HIS A 38 4.63 14.87 -8.86
N PRO A 39 3.60 14.09 -9.27
CA PRO A 39 2.87 14.34 -10.53
C PRO A 39 2.34 15.77 -10.67
N ARG A 40 1.90 16.37 -9.55
CA ARG A 40 1.46 17.77 -9.49
C ARG A 40 2.59 18.76 -9.82
N GLU A 41 3.79 18.54 -9.30
CA GLU A 41 4.96 19.39 -9.55
C GLU A 41 5.41 19.27 -10.99
N ARG A 42 5.41 18.03 -11.52
CA ARG A 42 5.76 17.75 -12.91
C ARG A 42 4.79 18.44 -13.88
N ILE A 43 3.47 18.31 -13.65
CA ILE A 43 2.45 19.01 -14.44
C ILE A 43 2.62 20.53 -14.35
N TRP A 44 2.90 21.06 -13.17
CA TRP A 44 3.10 22.50 -12.99
C TRP A 44 4.34 23.00 -13.74
N ALA A 45 5.47 22.29 -13.63
CA ALA A 45 6.69 22.61 -14.34
C ALA A 45 6.51 22.52 -15.86
N LEU A 46 5.79 21.51 -16.36
CA LEU A 46 5.41 21.39 -17.76
C LEU A 46 4.50 22.55 -18.21
N ALA A 47 3.51 22.93 -17.41
CA ALA A 47 2.65 24.07 -17.73
C ALA A 47 3.45 25.39 -17.82
N VAL A 48 4.39 25.61 -16.90
CA VAL A 48 5.33 26.75 -16.94
C VAL A 48 6.21 26.68 -18.18
N LEU A 49 6.78 25.52 -18.51
CA LEU A 49 7.57 25.33 -19.72
C LEU A 49 6.77 25.67 -20.98
N LYS A 50 5.55 25.17 -21.10
CA LYS A 50 4.66 25.48 -22.24
C LYS A 50 4.39 26.98 -22.36
N HIS A 51 4.14 27.64 -21.24
CA HIS A 51 3.93 29.07 -21.22
C HIS A 51 5.18 29.83 -21.68
N LEU A 52 6.34 29.47 -21.14
CA LEU A 52 7.64 30.02 -21.52
C LEU A 52 7.99 29.73 -22.99
N GLN A 53 7.59 28.57 -23.53
CA GLN A 53 7.79 28.19 -24.93
C GLN A 53 7.01 29.09 -25.88
N GLY A 54 5.87 29.63 -25.45
CA GLY A 54 5.11 30.63 -26.22
C GLY A 54 5.82 31.98 -26.38
N TYR A 55 6.86 32.25 -25.58
CA TYR A 55 7.68 33.47 -25.69
C TYR A 55 8.96 33.26 -26.50
N LEU A 56 9.26 32.01 -26.88
CA LEU A 56 10.43 31.71 -27.69
C LEU A 56 10.15 32.09 -29.16
N PRO A 57 11.13 32.66 -29.89
CA PRO A 57 10.97 32.90 -31.32
C PRO A 57 10.59 31.59 -32.02
N ASN A 58 9.59 31.64 -32.92
CA ASN A 58 8.98 30.49 -33.62
C ASN A 58 9.94 29.67 -34.51
N GLY A 59 11.26 29.81 -34.39
CA GLY A 59 12.26 29.30 -35.35
C GLY A 59 13.15 28.15 -34.90
N ASP A 60 13.57 28.09 -33.62
CA ASP A 60 14.77 27.31 -33.29
C ASP A 60 14.56 26.16 -32.29
N LEU A 61 13.40 26.10 -31.64
CA LEU A 61 13.03 24.97 -30.80
C LEU A 61 12.02 24.11 -31.52
N ILE A 62 12.36 22.83 -31.71
CA ILE A 62 11.38 21.82 -32.08
C ILE A 62 10.31 21.86 -30.98
N PRO A 63 9.06 22.24 -31.31
CA PRO A 63 7.99 22.20 -30.33
C PRO A 63 7.90 20.79 -29.75
N ILE A 64 7.59 20.68 -28.46
CA ILE A 64 7.24 19.38 -27.91
C ILE A 64 6.04 18.90 -28.74
N CYS A 65 6.22 17.84 -29.54
CA CYS A 65 5.16 17.34 -30.41
C CYS A 65 4.04 16.81 -29.50
N ILE A 66 2.97 17.58 -29.41
CA ILE A 66 1.76 17.26 -28.64
C ILE A 66 0.68 16.67 -29.54
N ASP A 67 0.93 16.56 -30.85
CA ASP A 67 -0.02 15.97 -31.79
C ASP A 67 0.05 14.45 -31.69
N MET A 68 -1.02 13.86 -31.17
CA MET A 68 -1.09 12.41 -30.98
C MET A 68 -1.26 11.63 -32.28
N SER A 69 -1.54 12.32 -33.39
CA SER A 69 -1.67 11.72 -34.71
C SER A 69 -0.34 11.59 -35.48
N GLU A 70 0.73 12.24 -35.01
CA GLU A 70 2.02 12.32 -35.74
C GLU A 70 3.05 11.23 -35.36
N GLY A 71 2.78 10.37 -34.38
CA GLY A 71 3.66 9.24 -34.03
C GLY A 71 3.87 9.04 -32.53
N PRO A 72 4.92 8.29 -32.11
CA PRO A 72 5.19 8.03 -30.69
C PRO A 72 5.52 9.33 -29.95
N ILE A 73 4.75 9.60 -28.90
CA ILE A 73 4.83 10.82 -28.09
C ILE A 73 5.67 10.52 -26.84
N CYS A 74 6.54 11.45 -26.44
CA CYS A 74 7.23 11.31 -25.15
C CYS A 74 6.26 11.55 -23.97
N HIS A 75 6.58 11.00 -22.80
CA HIS A 75 5.72 11.10 -21.61
C HIS A 75 5.41 12.55 -21.22
N ALA A 76 6.41 13.45 -21.35
CA ALA A 76 6.25 14.87 -21.10
C ALA A 76 5.22 15.54 -22.04
N ALA A 77 5.23 15.16 -23.32
CA ALA A 77 4.28 15.67 -24.31
C ALA A 77 2.85 15.20 -24.05
N LEU A 78 2.66 13.94 -23.63
CA LEU A 78 1.35 13.43 -23.21
C LEU A 78 0.80 14.21 -22.01
N GLN A 79 1.63 14.46 -20.99
CA GLN A 79 1.25 15.28 -19.84
C GLN A 79 0.84 16.70 -20.24
N LEU A 80 1.57 17.31 -21.17
CA LEU A 80 1.27 18.64 -21.71
C LEU A 80 -0.01 18.69 -22.55
N TYR A 81 -0.32 17.59 -23.23
CA TYR A 81 -1.56 17.42 -23.98
C TYR A 81 -2.75 17.33 -23.03
N LEU A 82 -2.71 16.41 -22.06
CA LEU A 82 -3.77 16.20 -21.07
C LEU A 82 -4.04 17.43 -20.19
N THR A 83 -3.05 18.31 -20.05
CA THR A 83 -3.15 19.54 -19.24
C THR A 83 -3.43 20.80 -20.06
N LYS A 84 -3.60 20.68 -21.38
CA LYS A 84 -3.88 21.81 -22.27
C LYS A 84 -5.23 22.46 -21.94
N GLY A 85 -5.20 23.76 -21.64
CA GLY A 85 -6.42 24.54 -21.35
C GLY A 85 -6.98 24.35 -19.94
N LEU A 86 -6.28 23.59 -19.08
CA LEU A 86 -6.73 23.41 -17.70
C LEU A 86 -6.50 24.65 -16.85
N ASN A 87 -7.52 25.02 -16.08
CA ASN A 87 -7.36 25.99 -15.01
C ASN A 87 -6.64 25.32 -13.84
N LEU A 88 -5.45 25.83 -13.50
CA LEU A 88 -4.52 25.20 -12.56
C LEU A 88 -5.00 25.12 -11.09
N LEU A 89 -6.24 25.54 -10.83
CA LEU A 89 -6.85 25.66 -9.50
C LEU A 89 -8.02 24.69 -9.26
N SER A 90 -8.27 23.71 -10.14
CA SER A 90 -9.53 22.95 -10.14
C SER A 90 -9.40 21.42 -10.22
N ALA A 91 -10.54 20.72 -10.05
CA ALA A 91 -10.72 19.27 -10.21
C ALA A 91 -10.13 18.71 -11.52
N THR A 92 -9.95 19.55 -12.53
CA THR A 92 -9.38 19.17 -13.82
C THR A 92 -7.92 18.72 -13.74
N ILE A 93 -7.10 19.29 -12.83
CA ILE A 93 -5.73 18.78 -12.61
C ILE A 93 -5.78 17.37 -12.06
N ALA A 94 -6.65 17.13 -11.07
CA ALA A 94 -6.75 15.82 -10.45
C ALA A 94 -7.21 14.77 -11.46
N GLU A 95 -8.15 15.10 -12.35
CA GLU A 95 -8.54 14.22 -13.46
C GLU A 95 -7.37 13.95 -14.41
N ALA A 96 -6.63 14.98 -14.84
CA ALA A 96 -5.47 14.79 -15.71
C ALA A 96 -4.40 13.87 -15.09
N VAL A 97 -4.15 14.01 -13.78
CA VAL A 97 -3.22 13.13 -13.04
C VAL A 97 -3.73 11.68 -13.03
N ILE A 98 -5.02 11.48 -12.75
CA ILE A 98 -5.63 10.14 -12.76
C ILE A 98 -5.53 9.51 -14.16
N ARG A 99 -5.86 10.28 -15.21
CA ARG A 99 -5.78 9.80 -16.59
C ARG A 99 -4.37 9.39 -16.98
N LEU A 100 -3.37 10.22 -16.67
CA LEU A 100 -1.97 9.89 -16.93
C LEU A 100 -1.56 8.61 -16.20
N LYS A 101 -1.93 8.47 -14.92
CA LYS A 101 -1.68 7.26 -14.13
C LYS A 101 -2.27 6.02 -14.81
N PHE A 102 -3.48 6.12 -15.36
CA PHE A 102 -4.10 4.98 -16.05
C PHE A 102 -3.49 4.71 -17.42
N ILE A 103 -3.11 5.74 -18.19
CA ILE A 103 -2.40 5.57 -19.46
C ILE A 103 -1.06 4.85 -19.23
N ASP A 104 -0.27 5.28 -18.25
CA ASP A 104 0.99 4.64 -17.89
C ASP A 104 0.80 3.18 -17.49
N TRP A 105 -0.24 2.93 -16.67
CA TRP A 105 -0.58 1.58 -16.25
C TRP A 105 -1.02 0.69 -17.43
N LEU A 106 -1.87 1.21 -18.33
CA LEU A 106 -2.33 0.50 -19.52
C LEU A 106 -1.18 0.18 -20.47
N MET A 107 -0.29 1.14 -20.72
CA MET A 107 0.92 0.92 -21.52
C MET A 107 1.82 -0.15 -20.89
N PHE A 108 1.98 -0.12 -19.57
CA PHE A 108 2.70 -1.18 -18.86
C PHE A 108 2.02 -2.54 -19.07
N GLN A 109 0.69 -2.63 -18.96
CA GLN A 109 -0.03 -3.88 -19.19
C GLN A 109 0.13 -4.39 -20.63
N PHE A 110 -0.02 -3.51 -21.63
CA PHE A 110 0.16 -3.87 -23.04
C PHE A 110 1.57 -4.36 -23.32
N ASN A 111 2.60 -3.73 -22.74
CA ASN A 111 3.98 -4.12 -22.99
C ASN A 111 4.37 -5.46 -22.33
N ASN A 112 3.74 -5.82 -21.20
CA ASN A 112 4.13 -6.99 -20.41
C ASN A 112 3.24 -8.22 -20.63
N TYR A 113 2.02 -8.06 -21.15
CA TYR A 113 1.05 -9.15 -21.24
C TYR A 113 0.36 -9.17 -22.60
N GLU A 114 0.64 -10.17 -23.44
CA GLU A 114 0.05 -10.25 -24.79
C GLU A 114 -1.49 -10.35 -24.76
N ALA A 115 -2.04 -11.00 -23.73
CA ALA A 115 -3.50 -11.13 -23.56
C ALA A 115 -4.22 -9.79 -23.32
N THR A 116 -3.53 -8.75 -22.84
CA THR A 116 -4.14 -7.43 -22.61
C THR A 116 -4.22 -6.62 -23.90
N LYS A 117 -3.30 -6.82 -24.85
CA LYS A 117 -3.31 -6.12 -26.15
C LYS A 117 -4.53 -6.46 -27.01
N SER A 118 -5.08 -7.66 -26.84
CA SER A 118 -6.29 -8.10 -27.54
C SER A 118 -7.58 -7.79 -26.79
N SER A 119 -7.49 -7.19 -25.59
CA SER A 119 -8.66 -6.75 -24.83
C SER A 119 -9.31 -5.55 -25.48
N LYS A 120 -10.50 -5.74 -26.05
CA LYS A 120 -11.32 -4.65 -26.59
C LYS A 120 -11.58 -3.58 -25.53
N PHE A 121 -11.87 -3.98 -24.29
CA PHE A 121 -12.14 -3.03 -23.20
C PHE A 121 -10.92 -2.16 -22.88
N MET A 122 -9.73 -2.74 -22.71
CA MET A 122 -8.55 -1.97 -22.36
C MET A 122 -8.14 -1.00 -23.48
N VAL A 123 -8.24 -1.42 -24.74
CA VAL A 123 -7.97 -0.55 -25.90
C VAL A 123 -8.95 0.61 -25.93
N GLU A 124 -10.25 0.35 -25.76
CA GLU A 124 -11.25 1.42 -25.74
C GLU A 124 -11.05 2.40 -24.57
N ILE A 125 -10.71 1.91 -23.38
CA ILE A 125 -10.42 2.78 -22.23
C ILE A 125 -9.16 3.62 -22.46
N TYR A 126 -8.14 3.03 -23.07
CA TYR A 126 -6.92 3.74 -23.46
C TYR A 126 -7.25 4.86 -24.46
N ASP A 127 -8.02 4.54 -25.49
CA ASP A 127 -8.45 5.50 -26.51
C ASP A 127 -9.32 6.61 -25.90
N ASP A 128 -10.28 6.28 -25.03
CA ASP A 128 -11.10 7.27 -24.32
C ASP A 128 -10.24 8.24 -23.50
N PHE A 129 -9.20 7.74 -22.80
CA PHE A 129 -8.30 8.61 -22.04
C PHE A 129 -7.43 9.52 -22.91
N LEU A 130 -7.05 9.04 -24.09
CA LEU A 130 -6.25 9.79 -25.06
C LEU A 130 -7.07 10.85 -25.79
N GLN A 131 -8.25 10.48 -26.30
CA GLN A 131 -8.99 11.30 -27.26
C GLN A 131 -9.90 12.33 -26.59
N GLU A 132 -10.40 12.05 -25.39
CA GLU A 132 -11.32 12.95 -24.72
C GLU A 132 -10.61 14.16 -24.10
N GLY A 133 -11.26 15.32 -24.16
CA GLY A 133 -10.81 16.50 -23.42
C GLY A 133 -10.74 16.25 -21.91
N CYS A 134 -9.99 17.08 -21.19
CA CYS A 134 -9.95 17.08 -19.73
C CYS A 134 -10.59 18.39 -19.23
N PRO A 135 -11.74 18.36 -18.52
CA PRO A 135 -12.49 17.17 -18.11
C PRO A 135 -13.23 16.51 -19.28
N MET A 136 -13.57 15.22 -19.12
CA MET A 136 -14.38 14.49 -20.11
C MET A 136 -15.75 15.18 -20.27
N GLN A 137 -16.27 15.24 -21.49
CA GLN A 137 -17.63 15.75 -21.75
C GLN A 137 -18.65 14.91 -20.97
N ALA A 138 -19.63 15.55 -20.33
CA ALA A 138 -20.52 14.88 -19.38
C ALA A 138 -21.24 13.65 -19.95
N GLY A 139 -21.70 13.70 -21.21
CA GLY A 139 -22.35 12.57 -21.88
C GLY A 139 -21.40 11.40 -22.16
N THR A 140 -20.19 11.71 -22.63
CA THR A 140 -19.14 10.70 -22.81
C THR A 140 -18.73 10.10 -21.46
N PHE A 141 -18.59 10.95 -20.44
CA PHE A 141 -18.20 10.53 -19.10
C PHE A 141 -19.22 9.58 -18.48
N GLN A 142 -20.51 9.87 -18.59
CA GLN A 142 -21.54 8.96 -18.12
C GLN A 142 -21.48 7.60 -18.83
N SER A 143 -21.29 7.60 -20.15
CA SER A 143 -21.17 6.38 -20.95
C SER A 143 -19.92 5.58 -20.57
N PHE A 144 -18.82 6.27 -20.32
CA PHE A 144 -17.56 5.72 -19.83
C PHE A 144 -17.71 5.04 -18.46
N LEU A 145 -18.38 5.70 -17.50
CA LEU A 145 -18.65 5.14 -16.17
C LEU A 145 -19.55 3.91 -16.23
N LEU A 146 -20.61 3.94 -17.07
CA LEU A 146 -21.50 2.79 -17.28
C LEU A 146 -20.75 1.59 -17.85
N ARG A 147 -19.83 1.82 -18.80
CA ARG A 147 -18.99 0.77 -19.38
C ARG A 147 -18.07 0.14 -18.34
N CYS A 148 -17.46 0.95 -17.48
CA CYS A 148 -16.64 0.46 -16.37
C CYS A 148 -17.48 -0.34 -15.38
N ALA A 149 -18.66 0.16 -14.99
CA ALA A 149 -19.55 -0.53 -14.05
C ALA A 149 -19.99 -1.91 -14.59
N ALA A 150 -20.37 -1.96 -15.87
CA ALA A 150 -20.70 -3.22 -16.54
C ALA A 150 -19.54 -4.23 -16.50
N HIS A 151 -18.29 -3.78 -16.74
CA HIS A 151 -17.13 -4.68 -16.67
C HIS A 151 -16.85 -5.21 -15.27
N VAL A 152 -17.01 -4.37 -14.23
CA VAL A 152 -16.85 -4.81 -12.83
C VAL A 152 -17.85 -5.91 -12.46
N GLY A 153 -19.12 -5.77 -12.85
CA GLY A 153 -20.18 -6.73 -12.51
C GLY A 153 -20.20 -8.01 -13.35
N HIS A 154 -19.53 -8.03 -14.51
CA HIS A 154 -19.69 -9.14 -15.46
C HIS A 154 -18.83 -10.36 -15.10
N LYS A 155 -19.49 -11.53 -14.89
CA LYS A 155 -18.83 -12.77 -14.46
C LYS A 155 -17.67 -13.25 -15.35
N HIS A 156 -17.81 -13.16 -16.67
CA HIS A 156 -16.87 -13.73 -17.65
C HIS A 156 -15.73 -12.79 -18.07
N VAL A 157 -15.65 -11.60 -17.49
CA VAL A 157 -14.54 -10.67 -17.74
C VAL A 157 -13.30 -11.13 -16.94
N VAL A 158 -12.13 -11.01 -17.56
CA VAL A 158 -10.84 -11.35 -16.92
C VAL A 158 -10.57 -10.42 -15.73
N ASP A 159 -9.98 -10.95 -14.65
CA ASP A 159 -9.82 -10.21 -13.39
C ASP A 159 -9.03 -8.90 -13.53
N VAL A 160 -8.07 -8.84 -14.47
CA VAL A 160 -7.28 -7.63 -14.71
C VAL A 160 -8.14 -6.48 -15.27
N GLU A 161 -9.13 -6.78 -16.11
CA GLU A 161 -10.06 -5.78 -16.66
C GLU A 161 -11.04 -5.30 -15.59
N LYS A 162 -11.55 -6.22 -14.75
CA LYS A 162 -12.39 -5.88 -13.58
C LYS A 162 -11.65 -4.94 -12.63
N GLY A 163 -10.39 -5.27 -12.33
CA GLY A 163 -9.52 -4.46 -11.48
C GLY A 163 -9.31 -3.07 -12.07
N LEU A 164 -9.01 -2.95 -13.37
CA LEU A 164 -8.90 -1.67 -14.06
C LEU A 164 -10.19 -0.86 -13.95
N ALA A 165 -11.32 -1.45 -14.33
CA ALA A 165 -12.62 -0.79 -14.33
C ALA A 165 -13.00 -0.28 -12.94
N TYR A 166 -12.75 -1.08 -11.89
CA TYR A 166 -12.94 -0.67 -10.50
C TYR A 166 -12.01 0.49 -10.13
N MET A 167 -10.70 0.39 -10.44
CA MET A 167 -9.74 1.46 -10.10
C MET A 167 -10.15 2.80 -10.72
N ILE A 168 -10.63 2.79 -11.97
CA ILE A 168 -11.15 4.00 -12.63
C ILE A 168 -12.33 4.56 -11.86
N LEU A 169 -13.36 3.76 -11.58
CA LEU A 169 -14.54 4.22 -10.84
C LEU A 169 -14.16 4.77 -9.46
N HIS A 170 -13.29 4.06 -8.74
CA HIS A 170 -12.81 4.43 -7.42
C HIS A 170 -12.07 5.77 -7.45
N ASP A 171 -11.05 5.91 -8.30
CA ASP A 171 -10.22 7.11 -8.36
C ASP A 171 -11.05 8.33 -8.84
N TYR A 172 -11.98 8.16 -9.78
CA TYR A 172 -12.89 9.24 -10.19
C TYR A 172 -13.89 9.61 -9.07
N ALA A 173 -14.30 8.70 -8.20
CA ALA A 173 -15.17 8.98 -7.05
C ALA A 173 -14.49 9.80 -5.93
N GLU A 174 -13.15 9.88 -5.93
CA GLU A 174 -12.40 10.78 -5.05
C GLU A 174 -12.52 12.25 -5.49
N ILE A 175 -12.64 12.49 -6.81
CA ILE A 175 -12.72 13.84 -7.38
C ILE A 175 -14.16 14.29 -7.56
N TYR A 176 -15.03 13.40 -8.04
CA TYR A 176 -16.38 13.72 -8.48
C TYR A 176 -17.43 13.08 -7.56
N PRO A 177 -18.15 13.88 -6.73
CA PRO A 177 -19.22 13.37 -5.87
C PRO A 177 -20.31 12.61 -6.64
N THR A 178 -20.61 13.04 -7.87
CA THR A 178 -21.58 12.38 -8.75
C THR A 178 -21.18 10.94 -9.11
N VAL A 179 -19.87 10.64 -9.19
CA VAL A 179 -19.37 9.28 -9.43
C VAL A 179 -19.57 8.41 -8.18
N ARG A 180 -19.39 8.99 -6.99
CA ARG A 180 -19.69 8.30 -5.72
C ARG A 180 -21.16 7.94 -5.60
N GLU A 181 -22.05 8.89 -5.91
CA GLU A 181 -23.49 8.67 -5.96
C GLU A 181 -23.85 7.60 -6.99
N PHE A 182 -23.27 7.68 -8.18
CA PHE A 182 -23.41 6.65 -9.22
C PHE A 182 -23.00 5.26 -8.72
N MET A 183 -21.85 5.13 -8.06
CA MET A 183 -21.40 3.85 -7.50
C MET A 183 -22.36 3.30 -6.44
N VAL A 184 -22.92 4.15 -5.58
CA VAL A 184 -23.94 3.74 -4.59
C VAL A 184 -25.17 3.17 -5.29
N VAL A 185 -25.66 3.85 -6.34
CA VAL A 185 -26.79 3.36 -7.15
C VAL A 185 -26.45 2.01 -7.79
N GLN A 186 -25.29 1.87 -8.42
CA GLN A 186 -24.87 0.61 -9.05
C GLN A 186 -24.74 -0.53 -8.03
N LYS A 187 -24.16 -0.29 -6.84
CA LYS A 187 -24.10 -1.27 -5.74
C LYS A 187 -25.49 -1.73 -5.27
N SER A 188 -26.53 -0.88 -5.39
CA SER A 188 -27.90 -1.27 -5.06
C SER A 188 -28.63 -2.05 -6.16
N GLN A 189 -28.21 -1.88 -7.41
CA GLN A 189 -28.90 -2.45 -8.59
C GLN A 189 -28.29 -3.78 -9.03
N ASP A 190 -26.98 -3.97 -8.86
CA ASP A 190 -26.27 -5.17 -9.28
C ASP A 190 -25.46 -5.76 -8.10
N ALA A 191 -25.88 -6.95 -7.66
CA ALA A 191 -25.22 -7.68 -6.58
C ALA A 191 -23.80 -8.14 -6.93
N SER A 192 -23.53 -8.48 -8.20
CA SER A 192 -22.20 -8.90 -8.66
C SER A 192 -21.25 -7.70 -8.69
N PHE A 193 -21.74 -6.54 -9.14
CA PHE A 193 -21.01 -5.28 -9.05
C PHE A 193 -20.69 -4.93 -7.59
N LYS A 194 -21.68 -5.02 -6.71
CA LYS A 194 -21.51 -4.76 -5.27
C LYS A 194 -20.44 -5.65 -4.65
N GLU A 195 -20.57 -6.97 -4.81
CA GLU A 195 -19.63 -7.95 -4.27
C GLU A 195 -18.21 -7.67 -4.76
N ARG A 196 -18.05 -7.39 -6.07
CA ARG A 196 -16.72 -7.11 -6.62
C ARG A 196 -16.14 -5.80 -6.09
N CYS A 197 -16.93 -4.73 -6.01
CA CYS A 197 -16.47 -3.47 -5.41
C CYS A 197 -16.06 -3.65 -3.95
N GLU A 198 -16.85 -4.35 -3.14
CA GLU A 198 -16.52 -4.59 -1.72
C GLU A 198 -15.25 -5.44 -1.55
N PHE A 199 -15.02 -6.37 -2.49
CA PHE A 199 -13.79 -7.17 -2.54
C PHE A 199 -12.57 -6.32 -2.91
N GLU A 200 -12.68 -5.41 -3.87
CA GLU A 200 -11.59 -4.50 -4.24
C GLU A 200 -11.33 -3.41 -3.18
N ASP A 201 -12.39 -2.88 -2.56
CA ASP A 201 -12.33 -1.97 -1.42
C ASP A 201 -11.49 -2.61 -0.29
N LEU A 202 -11.68 -3.92 -0.04
CA LEU A 202 -10.87 -4.68 0.90
C LEU A 202 -9.37 -4.69 0.54
N PHE A 203 -8.98 -4.82 -0.73
CA PHE A 203 -7.57 -4.74 -1.11
C PHE A 203 -6.97 -3.35 -0.88
N GLN A 204 -7.75 -2.29 -1.10
CA GLN A 204 -7.29 -0.94 -0.78
C GLN A 204 -7.08 -0.77 0.71
N ASP A 205 -7.96 -1.33 1.54
CA ASP A 205 -7.80 -1.32 2.99
C ASP A 205 -6.56 -2.11 3.44
N ILE A 206 -6.31 -3.28 2.84
CA ILE A 206 -5.08 -4.05 3.08
C ILE A 206 -3.83 -3.20 2.77
N ARG A 207 -3.81 -2.52 1.60
CA ARG A 207 -2.70 -1.64 1.20
C ARG A 207 -2.54 -0.45 2.13
N LEU A 208 -3.65 0.15 2.57
CA LEU A 208 -3.64 1.28 3.49
C LEU A 208 -3.05 0.88 4.84
N VAL A 209 -3.48 -0.26 5.38
CA VAL A 209 -2.95 -0.81 6.63
C VAL A 209 -1.45 -1.11 6.52
N LEU A 210 -0.98 -1.66 5.40
CA LEU A 210 0.45 -1.89 5.16
C LEU A 210 1.27 -0.59 5.01
N LYS A 211 0.68 0.48 4.47
CA LYS A 211 1.33 1.79 4.35
C LYS A 211 1.41 2.53 5.68
N GLN A 212 0.45 2.30 6.58
CA GLN A 212 0.50 2.84 7.91
C GLN A 212 1.61 2.11 8.69
N ALA A 213 2.68 2.81 9.05
CA ALA A 213 3.81 2.26 9.81
C ALA A 213 3.43 1.70 11.21
N THR A 214 2.14 1.77 11.56
CA THR A 214 1.56 1.45 12.87
C THR A 214 1.37 -0.05 13.09
N ILE A 215 1.42 -0.91 12.07
CA ILE A 215 1.27 -2.36 12.26
C ILE A 215 2.55 -3.06 12.74
N GLY A 216 3.67 -2.34 12.79
CA GLY A 216 4.93 -2.80 13.40
C GLY A 216 5.35 -4.21 12.93
N PRO A 217 5.58 -5.16 13.85
CA PRO A 217 6.11 -6.49 13.54
C PRO A 217 5.13 -7.41 12.78
N PHE A 218 3.90 -6.96 12.55
CA PHE A 218 2.85 -7.75 11.93
C PHE A 218 2.67 -7.49 10.43
N ASP A 219 3.45 -6.59 9.84
CA ASP A 219 3.47 -6.32 8.39
C ASP A 219 3.47 -7.61 7.55
N LYS A 220 4.36 -8.54 7.89
CA LYS A 220 4.55 -9.83 7.22
C LYS A 220 3.35 -10.76 7.34
N LEU A 221 2.44 -10.53 8.29
CA LEU A 221 1.22 -11.33 8.42
C LEU A 221 0.16 -10.92 7.40
N ILE A 222 0.18 -9.67 6.95
CA ILE A 222 -0.82 -9.13 6.02
C ILE A 222 -0.35 -9.16 4.57
N THR A 223 0.95 -9.02 4.32
CA THR A 223 1.52 -9.06 2.96
C THR A 223 1.00 -10.22 2.09
N PRO A 224 0.81 -11.46 2.59
CA PRO A 224 0.26 -12.54 1.78
C PRO A 224 -1.10 -12.20 1.15
N PHE A 225 -1.97 -11.48 1.87
CA PHE A 225 -3.33 -11.15 1.44
C PHE A 225 -3.38 -10.06 0.36
N LEU A 226 -2.25 -9.48 -0.06
CA LEU A 226 -2.18 -8.62 -1.25
C LEU A 226 -2.45 -9.37 -2.55
N LYS A 227 -2.42 -10.71 -2.53
CA LYS A 227 -2.77 -11.56 -3.66
C LYS A 227 -4.03 -12.35 -3.33
N SER A 228 -5.01 -12.33 -4.23
CA SER A 228 -6.27 -13.05 -4.06
C SER A 228 -6.07 -14.55 -3.87
N GLU A 229 -5.13 -15.17 -4.58
CA GLU A 229 -4.76 -16.60 -4.45
C GLU A 229 -4.32 -17.01 -3.02
N ASN A 230 -3.87 -16.04 -2.22
CA ASN A 230 -3.46 -16.25 -0.84
C ASN A 230 -4.58 -15.95 0.17
N MET A 231 -5.75 -15.51 -0.27
CA MET A 231 -6.92 -15.36 0.60
C MET A 231 -7.52 -16.73 0.90
N ASN A 232 -6.89 -17.45 1.82
CA ASN A 232 -7.33 -18.77 2.26
C ASN A 232 -7.24 -18.93 3.78
N ILE A 233 -7.97 -19.92 4.30
CA ILE A 233 -8.08 -20.15 5.74
C ILE A 233 -6.73 -20.51 6.40
N CYS A 234 -5.80 -21.10 5.65
CA CYS A 234 -4.47 -21.44 6.17
C CYS A 234 -3.66 -20.18 6.50
N ASN A 235 -3.73 -19.14 5.67
CA ASN A 235 -3.06 -17.87 5.93
C ASN A 235 -3.69 -17.12 7.11
N ILE A 236 -5.02 -17.17 7.27
CA ILE A 236 -5.69 -16.64 8.48
C ILE A 236 -5.22 -17.38 9.74
N LYS A 237 -5.20 -18.72 9.71
CA LYS A 237 -4.70 -19.53 10.84
C LYS A 237 -3.28 -19.16 11.23
N LYS A 238 -2.38 -19.06 10.25
CA LYS A 238 -0.99 -18.67 10.45
C LYS A 238 -0.85 -17.26 11.05
N ALA A 239 -1.64 -16.29 10.59
CA ALA A 239 -1.64 -14.94 11.13
C ALA A 239 -2.06 -14.95 12.62
N ILE A 240 -3.17 -15.61 12.94
CA ILE A 240 -3.67 -15.74 14.32
C ILE A 240 -2.67 -16.47 15.22
N ASP A 241 -2.12 -17.61 14.79
CA ASP A 241 -1.13 -18.34 15.58
C ASP A 241 0.11 -17.49 15.86
N THR A 242 0.56 -16.71 14.86
CA THR A 242 1.69 -15.79 15.02
C THR A 242 1.38 -14.68 16.02
N MET A 243 0.17 -14.09 15.97
CA MET A 243 -0.28 -13.11 16.97
C MET A 243 -0.33 -13.70 18.38
N ILE A 244 -0.82 -14.94 18.55
CA ILE A 244 -0.82 -15.64 19.84
C ILE A 244 0.61 -15.82 20.36
N HIS A 245 1.53 -16.21 19.49
CA HIS A 245 2.94 -16.37 19.87
C HIS A 245 3.58 -15.04 20.26
N ALA A 246 3.38 -13.98 19.46
CA ALA A 246 3.86 -12.65 19.77
C ALA A 246 3.30 -12.16 21.12
N LYS A 247 2.00 -12.33 21.38
CA LYS A 247 1.36 -11.93 22.64
C LYS A 247 1.91 -12.67 23.85
N LYS A 248 2.21 -13.98 23.72
CA LYS A 248 2.86 -14.77 24.78
C LYS A 248 4.27 -14.28 25.08
N ASP A 249 5.00 -13.85 24.05
CA ASP A 249 6.35 -13.32 24.22
C ASP A 249 6.31 -11.93 24.85
N HIS A 250 5.36 -11.06 24.47
CA HIS A 250 5.20 -9.70 24.99
C HIS A 250 4.63 -9.63 26.41
N GLN A 251 3.83 -10.60 26.88
CA GLN A 251 3.45 -10.70 28.30
C GLN A 251 4.66 -10.78 29.27
N ARG A 252 5.89 -10.93 28.74
CA ARG A 252 7.13 -10.89 29.51
C ARG A 252 7.83 -9.53 29.56
N TRP A 253 7.35 -8.52 28.82
CA TRP A 253 8.04 -7.24 28.57
C TRP A 253 7.16 -6.03 28.99
N ASP A 254 7.73 -4.83 28.87
CA ASP A 254 7.30 -3.56 29.45
C ASP A 254 5.90 -3.06 29.00
N ILE A 255 5.24 -2.26 29.84
CA ILE A 255 3.83 -1.85 29.71
C ILE A 255 3.60 -0.95 28.49
N SER A 256 4.55 -0.10 28.12
CA SER A 256 4.40 0.86 27.01
C SER A 256 4.35 0.19 25.62
N GLN A 257 5.16 -0.85 25.38
CA GLN A 257 5.10 -1.64 24.15
C GLN A 257 3.79 -2.43 24.01
N SER A 258 3.04 -2.60 25.11
CA SER A 258 1.78 -3.33 25.10
C SER A 258 0.66 -2.57 24.41
N GLU A 259 0.64 -1.23 24.45
CA GLU A 259 -0.49 -0.45 23.91
C GLU A 259 -0.41 -0.31 22.37
N GLU A 260 0.77 -0.01 21.83
CA GLU A 260 1.01 0.01 20.38
C GLU A 260 0.75 -1.37 19.76
N THR A 261 1.24 -2.43 20.41
CA THR A 261 1.03 -3.81 19.97
C THR A 261 -0.45 -4.19 20.03
N ALA A 262 -1.19 -3.77 21.07
CA ALA A 262 -2.62 -4.03 21.17
C ALA A 262 -3.43 -3.28 20.10
N THR A 263 -3.03 -2.05 19.78
CA THR A 263 -3.65 -1.27 18.71
C THR A 263 -3.41 -1.92 17.34
N ALA A 264 -2.17 -2.33 17.06
CA ALA A 264 -1.83 -3.06 15.85
C ALA A 264 -2.60 -4.40 15.75
N GLU A 265 -2.66 -5.18 16.85
CA GLU A 265 -3.46 -6.40 16.95
C GLU A 265 -4.93 -6.13 16.58
N ALA A 266 -5.54 -5.10 17.17
CA ALA A 266 -6.95 -4.77 16.92
C ALA A 266 -7.21 -4.39 15.46
N VAL A 267 -6.36 -3.56 14.85
CA VAL A 267 -6.45 -3.18 13.42
C VAL A 267 -6.37 -4.42 12.52
N LEU A 268 -5.43 -5.31 12.80
CA LEU A 268 -5.24 -6.54 12.02
C LEU A 268 -6.41 -7.51 12.18
N LEU A 269 -6.96 -7.65 13.39
CA LEU A 269 -8.12 -8.51 13.61
C LEU A 269 -9.37 -7.96 12.94
N GLN A 270 -9.56 -6.65 12.89
CA GLN A 270 -10.63 -6.03 12.12
C GLN A 270 -10.46 -6.32 10.62
N LEU A 271 -9.24 -6.19 10.10
CA LEU A 271 -8.93 -6.52 8.71
C LEU A 271 -9.18 -8.00 8.41
N LEU A 272 -8.68 -8.92 9.24
CA LEU A 272 -8.89 -10.36 9.10
C LEU A 272 -10.38 -10.74 9.18
N SER A 273 -11.16 -10.07 10.03
CA SER A 273 -12.62 -10.26 10.10
C SER A 273 -13.33 -9.83 8.82
N ARG A 274 -12.82 -8.84 8.10
CA ARG A 274 -13.37 -8.45 6.79
C ARG A 274 -12.93 -9.43 5.70
N ILE A 275 -11.67 -9.86 5.71
CA ILE A 275 -11.15 -10.88 4.79
C ILE A 275 -11.94 -12.20 4.94
N SER A 276 -12.34 -12.55 6.17
CA SER A 276 -13.01 -13.83 6.43
C SER A 276 -14.38 -13.98 5.77
N VAL A 277 -15.04 -12.89 5.38
CA VAL A 277 -16.32 -12.92 4.64
C VAL A 277 -16.14 -13.59 3.27
N TYR A 278 -14.93 -13.55 2.71
CA TYR A 278 -14.60 -14.10 1.39
C TYR A 278 -13.93 -15.47 1.45
N ILE A 279 -13.85 -16.11 2.62
CA ILE A 279 -13.14 -17.39 2.80
C ILE A 279 -14.01 -18.37 3.59
N ASP A 280 -14.36 -19.47 2.96
CA ASP A 280 -15.18 -20.52 3.57
C ASP A 280 -14.60 -21.01 4.91
N GLY A 281 -15.43 -20.95 5.95
CA GLY A 281 -15.09 -21.38 7.31
C GLY A 281 -14.15 -20.44 8.09
N ALA A 282 -13.65 -19.36 7.48
CA ALA A 282 -12.74 -18.43 8.17
C ALA A 282 -13.45 -17.63 9.28
N GLU A 283 -14.68 -17.19 9.06
CA GLU A 283 -15.45 -16.42 10.05
C GLU A 283 -15.70 -17.27 11.32
N SER A 284 -16.16 -18.51 11.14
CA SER A 284 -16.34 -19.47 12.24
C SER A 284 -15.03 -19.70 13.01
N TYR A 285 -13.91 -19.84 12.29
CA TYR A 285 -12.59 -19.97 12.90
C TYR A 285 -12.20 -18.73 13.73
N LEU A 286 -12.36 -17.53 13.17
CA LEU A 286 -12.04 -16.28 13.86
C LEU A 286 -12.90 -16.07 15.10
N ASN A 287 -14.21 -16.32 15.03
CA ASN A 287 -15.12 -16.21 16.18
C ASN A 287 -14.70 -17.16 17.33
N GLY A 288 -14.14 -18.32 17.00
CA GLY A 288 -13.57 -19.25 17.98
C GLY A 288 -12.25 -18.79 18.61
N LYS A 289 -11.49 -17.89 17.95
CA LYS A 289 -10.14 -17.47 18.35
C LYS A 289 -10.03 -16.02 18.81
N VAL A 290 -11.03 -15.20 18.54
CA VAL A 290 -11.04 -13.78 18.85
C VAL A 290 -12.17 -13.50 19.84
N GLU A 291 -11.92 -12.57 20.75
CA GLU A 291 -12.93 -12.02 21.66
C GLU A 291 -13.04 -10.52 21.45
N ARG A 292 -14.25 -9.99 21.60
CA ARG A 292 -14.50 -8.56 21.58
C ARG A 292 -14.50 -8.05 23.01
N ASN A 293 -13.62 -7.11 23.31
CA ASN A 293 -13.61 -6.46 24.62
C ASN A 293 -14.87 -5.58 24.73
N SER A 294 -15.71 -5.86 25.73
CA SER A 294 -16.96 -5.13 25.96
C SER A 294 -16.76 -3.64 26.27
N HIS A 295 -15.60 -3.25 26.81
CA HIS A 295 -15.33 -1.88 27.19
C HIS A 295 -14.74 -1.03 26.06
N SER A 296 -13.87 -1.60 25.23
CA SER A 296 -13.18 -0.84 24.17
C SER A 296 -13.72 -1.10 22.76
N CYS A 297 -14.64 -2.05 22.60
CA CYS A 297 -15.05 -2.59 21.29
C CYS A 297 -13.90 -3.17 20.44
N MET A 298 -12.67 -3.24 20.97
CA MET A 298 -11.52 -3.78 20.26
C MET A 298 -11.57 -5.31 20.24
N LEU A 299 -11.07 -5.87 19.14
CA LEU A 299 -10.87 -7.30 19.00
C LEU A 299 -9.51 -7.67 19.60
N THR A 300 -9.48 -8.77 20.35
CA THR A 300 -8.25 -9.35 20.89
C THR A 300 -8.23 -10.85 20.66
N VAL A 301 -7.05 -11.41 20.40
CA VAL A 301 -6.90 -12.85 20.28
C VAL A 301 -7.06 -13.50 21.66
N LYS A 302 -7.95 -14.49 21.73
CA LYS A 302 -8.16 -15.35 22.91
C LYS A 302 -6.87 -16.10 23.18
N MET A 303 -6.31 -15.87 24.37
CA MET A 303 -5.19 -16.66 24.81
C MET A 303 -5.70 -18.08 25.08
N PRO A 304 -5.05 -19.12 24.52
CA PRO A 304 -5.45 -20.48 24.81
C PRO A 304 -5.36 -20.67 26.32
N GLU A 305 -6.47 -21.10 26.94
CA GLU A 305 -6.52 -21.40 28.36
C GLU A 305 -5.29 -22.25 28.67
N SER A 306 -4.37 -21.69 29.45
CA SER A 306 -3.29 -22.48 29.97
C SER A 306 -3.97 -23.54 30.81
N LYS A 307 -4.00 -24.79 30.31
CA LYS A 307 -4.31 -25.95 31.14
C LYS A 307 -3.26 -25.95 32.24
N GLY A 308 -3.56 -25.23 33.30
CA GLY A 308 -2.64 -24.95 34.37
C GLY A 308 -2.32 -26.28 35.00
N THR A 309 -1.19 -26.87 34.64
CA THR A 309 -0.47 -27.63 35.65
C THR A 309 -0.18 -26.59 36.72
N SER A 310 -0.71 -26.78 37.93
CA SER A 310 -0.55 -25.90 39.11
C SER A 310 0.91 -25.67 39.54
N GLN A 311 1.86 -26.03 38.69
CA GLN A 311 3.29 -25.96 38.91
C GLN A 311 3.78 -24.53 38.61
N GLN A 312 4.14 -23.85 39.67
CA GLN A 312 4.83 -22.57 39.65
C GLN A 312 6.35 -22.80 39.60
N CYS A 313 7.07 -21.84 39.02
CA CYS A 313 8.51 -21.81 39.08
C CYS A 313 8.93 -21.53 40.51
N VAL A 314 9.67 -22.43 41.13
CA VAL A 314 10.06 -22.31 42.54
C VAL A 314 11.00 -21.14 42.84
N ILE A 315 11.55 -20.48 41.81
CA ILE A 315 12.42 -19.31 41.97
C ILE A 315 11.61 -18.01 41.97
N CYS A 316 10.78 -17.80 40.95
CA CYS A 316 10.05 -16.53 40.77
C CYS A 316 8.57 -16.63 41.15
N MET A 317 8.10 -17.80 41.58
CA MET A 317 6.71 -18.15 41.88
C MET A 317 5.70 -17.92 40.73
N LYS A 318 6.18 -17.55 39.53
CA LYS A 318 5.30 -17.38 38.36
C LYS A 318 4.92 -18.74 37.77
N PRO A 319 3.68 -18.90 37.25
CA PRO A 319 3.25 -20.17 36.67
C PRO A 319 4.11 -20.62 35.49
N ILE A 320 4.21 -21.93 35.31
CA ILE A 320 4.99 -22.54 34.23
C ILE A 320 4.09 -22.91 33.07
N TYR A 321 4.08 -22.06 32.04
CA TYR A 321 3.18 -22.22 30.89
C TYR A 321 3.75 -23.08 29.75
N HIS A 322 5.07 -23.31 29.66
CA HIS A 322 5.70 -24.00 28.53
C HIS A 322 6.77 -25.02 28.93
N LYS A 323 6.62 -26.28 28.50
CA LYS A 323 7.60 -27.36 28.76
C LYS A 323 9.01 -27.04 28.24
N ASN A 324 9.14 -26.29 27.13
CA ASN A 324 10.42 -26.08 26.44
C ASN A 324 11.32 -25.04 27.11
N ASN A 325 10.80 -24.22 28.03
CA ASN A 325 11.55 -23.19 28.74
C ASN A 325 11.72 -23.53 30.22
N VAL A 326 11.73 -24.82 30.54
CA VAL A 326 11.70 -25.33 31.91
C VAL A 326 12.77 -26.37 32.09
N VAL A 327 13.56 -26.19 33.15
CA VAL A 327 14.50 -27.20 33.60
C VAL A 327 13.84 -27.99 34.72
N LYS A 328 13.70 -29.30 34.52
CA LYS A 328 13.38 -30.22 35.62
C LYS A 328 14.66 -30.43 36.43
N LEU A 329 14.63 -30.07 37.71
CA LEU A 329 15.75 -30.35 38.61
C LEU A 329 15.72 -31.85 38.95
N ARG A 330 16.89 -32.50 38.98
CA ARG A 330 16.98 -33.96 39.24
C ARG A 330 16.70 -34.33 40.71
N HIS A 331 16.55 -33.36 41.60
CA HIS A 331 16.55 -33.58 43.04
C HIS A 331 15.17 -33.94 43.62
N GLY A 332 14.64 -35.15 43.34
CA GLY A 332 13.58 -35.87 44.08
C GLY A 332 12.19 -35.22 44.25
N ILE A 333 12.09 -33.90 44.22
CA ILE A 333 10.90 -33.08 44.21
C ILE A 333 10.72 -32.71 42.74
N ASN A 334 9.51 -32.86 42.20
CA ASN A 334 9.17 -32.49 40.81
C ASN A 334 9.20 -30.96 40.57
N SER A 335 10.21 -30.28 41.10
CA SER A 335 10.46 -28.86 40.99
C SER A 335 10.90 -28.53 39.57
N LYS A 336 10.15 -27.60 38.99
CA LYS A 336 10.40 -27.05 37.66
C LYS A 336 10.78 -25.59 37.82
N VAL A 337 11.80 -25.15 37.10
CA VAL A 337 12.25 -23.75 37.09
C VAL A 337 12.29 -23.23 35.66
N HIS A 338 12.00 -21.94 35.46
CA HIS A 338 12.22 -21.33 34.15
C HIS A 338 13.72 -21.33 33.83
N LYS A 339 14.08 -21.65 32.59
CA LYS A 339 15.48 -21.64 32.12
C LYS A 339 16.15 -20.28 32.36
N LYS A 340 15.40 -19.18 32.17
CA LYS A 340 15.85 -17.81 32.47
C LYS A 340 16.12 -17.61 33.96
N CYS A 341 15.18 -17.97 34.84
CA CYS A 341 15.40 -17.87 36.29
C CYS A 341 16.61 -18.68 36.78
N LEU A 342 16.86 -19.84 36.18
CA LEU A 342 18.05 -20.64 36.47
C LEU A 342 19.34 -19.94 36.00
N HIS A 343 19.31 -19.34 34.81
CA HIS A 343 20.43 -18.58 34.24
C HIS A 343 20.73 -17.31 35.06
N ASP A 344 19.71 -16.52 35.38
CA ASP A 344 19.85 -15.29 36.17
C ASP A 344 20.38 -15.61 37.58
N MET A 345 19.92 -16.72 38.19
CA MET A 345 20.44 -17.20 39.46
C MET A 345 21.90 -17.66 39.38
N SER A 346 22.33 -18.23 38.24
CA SER A 346 23.74 -18.60 38.01
C SER A 346 24.65 -17.40 37.74
N LEU A 347 24.10 -16.29 37.25
CA LEU A 347 24.82 -15.04 37.04
C LEU A 347 24.97 -14.23 38.34
N HIS A 348 23.94 -14.22 39.19
CA HIS A 348 23.95 -13.44 40.44
C HIS A 348 24.65 -14.16 41.60
N ASN A 349 24.64 -15.49 41.62
CA ASN A 349 25.52 -16.23 42.52
C ASN A 349 26.83 -16.49 41.78
N CYS A 350 27.90 -15.76 42.12
CA CYS A 350 29.27 -16.02 41.68
C CYS A 350 29.66 -17.50 41.92
N ILE A 351 29.31 -18.39 41.00
CA ILE A 351 29.93 -19.70 40.87
C ILE A 351 31.20 -19.44 40.08
N CYS A 352 32.25 -19.10 40.82
CA CYS A 352 33.61 -19.02 40.30
C CYS A 352 33.92 -20.33 39.56
N HIS A 353 34.41 -20.20 38.33
CA HIS A 353 34.73 -21.29 37.40
C HIS A 353 35.87 -22.23 37.84
N SER A 354 36.22 -22.29 39.13
CA SER A 354 37.27 -23.17 39.65
C SER A 354 36.70 -24.20 40.62
N SER A 355 36.63 -25.45 40.15
CA SER A 355 36.33 -26.70 40.89
C SER A 355 34.88 -26.93 41.34
N PHE A 356 34.08 -27.51 40.42
CA PHE A 356 32.82 -28.18 40.73
C PHE A 356 33.07 -29.39 41.65
N LYS A 357 33.05 -29.20 42.98
CA LYS A 357 32.94 -30.32 43.94
C LYS A 357 31.88 -30.17 45.04
N SER A 358 31.22 -29.03 45.21
CA SER A 358 29.96 -28.99 45.97
C SER A 358 29.17 -27.70 45.71
N SER A 359 28.32 -27.68 44.68
CA SER A 359 27.27 -26.68 44.58
C SER A 359 26.00 -27.26 45.17
N THR A 360 25.76 -27.01 46.47
CA THR A 360 24.47 -27.30 47.10
C THR A 360 23.37 -26.57 46.34
N CYS A 361 22.32 -27.30 45.95
CA CYS A 361 21.19 -26.67 45.31
C CYS A 361 20.50 -25.72 46.30
N PRO A 362 20.35 -24.42 46.00
CA PRO A 362 19.79 -23.44 46.94
C PRO A 362 18.33 -23.72 47.32
N LEU A 363 17.66 -24.60 46.58
CA LEU A 363 16.26 -24.96 46.79
C LEU A 363 16.05 -26.19 47.68
N CYS A 364 17.04 -27.09 47.79
CA CYS A 364 16.87 -28.34 48.54
C CYS A 364 17.98 -28.64 49.53
N THR A 365 18.98 -27.74 49.67
CA THR A 365 20.13 -27.82 50.59
C THR A 365 20.95 -29.12 50.55
N LYS A 366 20.60 -30.06 49.65
CA LYS A 366 21.32 -31.30 49.39
C LYS A 366 22.55 -31.00 48.53
N ARG A 367 23.69 -31.59 48.95
CA ARG A 367 24.96 -31.60 48.20
C ARG A 367 24.87 -32.47 46.97
#